data_AF-C0N2E8-F1
#
_entry.id   AF-C0N2E8-F1
#
_cell.length_a   1.000
_cell.length_b   1.000
_cell.length_c   1.000
_cell.angle_alpha   90.00
_cell.angle_beta   90.00
_cell.angle_gamma   90.00
#
_symmetry.space_group_name_H-M   'P 1'
#
loop_
_entity.id
_entity.type
_entity.pdbx_description
1 polymer ?
#
loop_
_entity_poly.entity_id
_entity_poly.type
_entity_poly.pdbx_seq_one_letter_code
_entity_poly.pdbx_strand_id
1 'polypeptide(L)'
;MPKQSKISWSDLTPEQKISFGNGCGPDWLPEPVAKLLFGWFFEASCRHHDFNYQRGGGDKDRLSADRGFFKAMLRDVKRLHWSLQLPAAIEAVGFYGLVRFFGRFHFEDGQYKSLDQILK
;
A
#
# COMPACT_ATOMS: atom_id res chain seq x y z
N MET A 1 24.02 4.95 -16.90
CA MET A 1 22.71 4.40 -17.30
C MET A 1 21.69 5.54 -17.27
N PRO A 2 20.81 5.68 -18.27
CA PRO A 2 19.77 6.72 -18.25
C PRO A 2 18.84 6.51 -17.05
N LYS A 3 18.46 7.59 -16.35
CA LYS A 3 17.45 7.53 -15.29
C LYS A 3 16.12 7.11 -15.90
N GLN A 4 15.60 5.96 -15.48
CA GLN A 4 14.26 5.51 -15.88
C GLN A 4 13.20 6.49 -15.36
N SER A 5 12.20 6.79 -16.20
CA SER A 5 11.11 7.69 -15.84
C SER A 5 10.22 7.06 -14.78
N LYS A 6 9.66 7.90 -13.91
CA LYS A 6 8.78 7.48 -12.83
C LYS A 6 7.41 7.11 -13.39
N ILE A 7 7.14 5.81 -13.53
CA ILE A 7 5.80 5.30 -13.87
C ILE A 7 4.78 5.61 -12.76
N SER A 8 3.53 5.79 -13.13
CA SER A 8 2.44 6.16 -12.23
C SER A 8 1.38 5.06 -12.18
N TRP A 9 0.66 4.97 -11.07
CA TRP A 9 -0.49 4.08 -10.93
C TRP A 9 -1.56 4.34 -12.00
N SER A 10 -1.67 5.58 -12.48
CA SER A 10 -2.56 5.95 -13.58
C SER A 10 -2.28 5.18 -14.86
N ASP A 11 -1.04 4.75 -15.06
CA ASP A 11 -0.56 4.15 -16.31
C ASP A 11 -0.97 2.68 -16.45
N LEU A 12 -1.47 2.07 -15.36
CA LEU A 12 -2.00 0.71 -15.37
C LEU A 12 -3.43 0.67 -15.93
N THR A 13 -3.74 -0.37 -16.71
CA THR A 13 -5.12 -0.69 -17.10
C THR A 13 -5.96 -1.08 -15.88
N PRO A 14 -7.30 -1.04 -15.96
CA PRO A 14 -8.16 -1.49 -14.87
C PRO A 14 -7.86 -2.92 -14.41
N GLU A 15 -7.60 -3.83 -15.35
CA GLU A 15 -7.29 -5.24 -15.09
C GLU A 15 -5.97 -5.36 -14.33
N GLN A 16 -4.94 -4.63 -14.76
CA GLN A 16 -3.64 -4.58 -14.07
C GLN A 16 -3.80 -4.05 -12.64
N LYS A 17 -4.62 -3.01 -12.43
CA LYS A 17 -4.85 -2.45 -11.09
C LYS A 17 -5.51 -3.45 -10.14
N ILE A 18 -6.41 -4.30 -10.66
CA ILE A 18 -7.12 -5.31 -9.87
C ILE A 18 -6.21 -6.49 -9.53
N SER A 19 -5.29 -6.87 -10.41
CA SER A 19 -4.38 -8.00 -10.18
C SER A 19 -3.04 -7.62 -9.53
N PHE A 20 -2.71 -6.33 -9.42
CA PHE A 20 -1.41 -5.90 -8.94
C PHE A 20 -1.17 -6.21 -7.45
N GLY A 21 -0.06 -6.84 -7.13
CA GLY A 21 0.35 -7.14 -5.76
C GLY A 21 -0.55 -8.16 -5.07
N ASN A 22 -0.35 -8.35 -3.77
CA ASN A 22 -1.13 -9.29 -2.98
C ASN A 22 -2.36 -8.65 -2.33
N GLY A 23 -2.47 -7.32 -2.38
CA GLY A 23 -3.60 -6.61 -1.78
C GLY A 23 -3.38 -6.37 -0.29
N CYS A 24 -4.44 -6.43 0.52
CA CYS A 24 -4.35 -6.04 1.92
C CYS A 24 -3.96 -7.22 2.82
N GLY A 25 -2.75 -7.15 3.40
CA GLY A 25 -2.23 -8.13 4.35
C GLY A 25 -1.15 -9.03 3.72
N PRO A 26 -0.35 -9.72 4.54
CA PRO A 26 0.69 -10.61 4.03
C PRO A 26 0.14 -12.00 3.70
N ASP A 27 0.72 -12.66 2.70
CA ASP A 27 0.24 -13.95 2.17
C ASP A 27 0.26 -15.10 3.18
N TRP A 28 1.08 -14.99 4.22
CA TRP A 28 1.19 -15.99 5.29
C TRP A 28 0.07 -15.86 6.35
N LEU A 29 -0.67 -14.76 6.36
CA LEU A 29 -1.70 -14.53 7.37
C LEU A 29 -3.01 -15.22 6.95
N PRO A 30 -3.61 -16.08 7.80
CA PRO A 30 -4.87 -16.74 7.46
C PRO A 30 -5.96 -15.74 7.09
N GLU A 31 -6.72 -16.04 6.02
CA GLU A 31 -7.73 -15.14 5.44
C GLU A 31 -8.73 -14.57 6.47
N PRO A 32 -9.26 -15.32 7.45
CA PRO A 32 -10.17 -14.76 8.45
C PRO A 32 -9.51 -13.68 9.31
N VAL A 33 -8.23 -13.86 9.63
CA VAL A 33 -7.44 -12.91 10.42
C VAL A 33 -7.08 -11.71 9.56
N ALA A 34 -6.68 -11.93 8.31
CA ALA A 34 -6.42 -10.85 7.35
C ALA A 34 -7.68 -10.01 7.12
N LYS A 35 -8.86 -10.62 7.02
CA LYS A 35 -10.13 -9.91 6.88
C LYS A 35 -10.49 -9.13 8.15
N LEU A 36 -10.29 -9.71 9.33
CA LEU A 36 -10.55 -9.03 10.60
C LEU A 36 -9.62 -7.85 10.84
N LEU A 37 -8.37 -7.92 10.38
CA LEU A 37 -7.38 -6.87 10.58
C LEU A 37 -7.36 -5.86 9.42
N PHE A 38 -7.60 -6.28 8.19
CA PHE A 38 -7.39 -5.43 7.02
C PHE A 38 -8.63 -5.29 6.12
N GLY A 39 -9.61 -6.19 6.23
CA GLY A 39 -10.71 -6.30 5.27
C GLY A 39 -12.10 -5.96 5.79
N TRP A 40 -12.25 -5.58 7.06
CA TRP A 40 -13.58 -5.33 7.65
C TRP A 40 -14.11 -3.92 7.38
N PHE A 41 -13.24 -2.95 7.07
CA PHE A 41 -13.65 -1.58 6.71
C PHE A 41 -12.69 -0.80 5.81
N PHE A 42 -11.42 -1.20 5.73
CA PHE A 42 -10.49 -0.51 4.87
C PHE A 42 -10.79 -0.84 3.41
N GLU A 43 -11.20 0.17 2.65
CA GLU A 43 -11.09 0.19 1.17
C GLU A 43 -9.68 0.63 0.75
N ALA A 44 -8.73 0.57 1.68
CA ALA A 44 -7.43 1.19 1.54
C ALA A 44 -6.75 0.65 0.30
N SER A 45 -6.02 1.54 -0.38
CA SER A 45 -5.45 1.28 -1.70
C SER A 45 -4.18 0.42 -1.58
N CYS A 46 -4.28 -0.77 -0.97
CA CYS A 46 -3.16 -1.66 -0.71
C CYS A 46 -2.42 -2.01 -2.00
N ARG A 47 -3.14 -2.32 -3.08
CA ARG A 47 -2.53 -2.54 -4.41
C ARG A 47 -1.77 -1.34 -4.95
N HIS A 48 -2.22 -0.12 -4.65
CA HIS A 48 -1.50 1.10 -5.01
C HIS A 48 -0.27 1.32 -4.10
N HIS A 49 -0.33 0.88 -2.84
CA HIS A 49 0.84 0.84 -1.95
C HIS A 49 1.88 -0.18 -2.44
N ASP A 50 1.45 -1.41 -2.75
CA ASP A 50 2.26 -2.47 -3.35
C ASP A 50 2.94 -1.99 -4.64
N PHE A 51 2.19 -1.33 -5.52
CA PHE A 51 2.73 -0.73 -6.74
C PHE A 51 3.85 0.26 -6.45
N ASN A 52 3.64 1.17 -5.50
CA ASN A 52 4.68 2.14 -5.17
C ASN A 52 5.92 1.49 -4.55
N TYR A 53 5.75 0.36 -3.86
CA TYR A 53 6.85 -0.43 -3.31
C TYR A 53 7.63 -1.16 -4.41
N GLN A 54 6.94 -1.81 -5.34
CA GLN A 54 7.57 -2.56 -6.43
C GLN A 54 8.21 -1.64 -7.48
N ARG A 55 7.59 -0.49 -7.78
CA ARG A 55 8.17 0.56 -8.64
C ARG A 55 9.53 1.03 -8.12
N GLY A 56 9.70 0.98 -6.80
CA GLY A 56 10.93 1.32 -6.12
C GLY A 56 11.23 2.83 -6.13
N GLY A 57 12.50 3.14 -5.90
CA GLY A 57 13.01 4.51 -5.77
C GLY A 57 13.88 4.62 -4.54
N GLY A 58 13.83 5.78 -3.86
CA GLY A 58 14.56 5.97 -2.61
C GLY A 58 13.66 6.02 -1.38
N ASP A 59 14.28 6.23 -0.21
CA ASP A 59 13.59 6.34 1.08
C ASP A 59 12.48 7.42 1.11
N LYS A 60 12.61 8.48 0.30
CA LYS A 60 11.58 9.52 0.15
C LYS A 60 10.34 8.98 -0.59
N ASP A 61 10.52 8.14 -1.61
CA ASP A 61 9.41 7.51 -2.33
C ASP A 61 8.70 6.49 -1.43
N ARG A 62 9.45 5.70 -0.67
CA ARG A 62 8.90 4.79 0.35
C ARG A 62 8.05 5.53 1.37
N LEU A 63 8.59 6.61 1.95
CA LEU A 63 7.84 7.44 2.89
C LEU A 63 6.59 8.08 2.25
N SER A 64 6.68 8.47 0.98
CA SER A 64 5.53 9.00 0.25
C SER A 64 4.45 7.94 0.04
N ALA A 65 4.85 6.71 -0.30
CA ALA A 65 3.93 5.57 -0.44
C ALA A 65 3.21 5.28 0.88
N ASP A 66 3.95 5.17 1.98
CA ASP A 66 3.39 4.90 3.30
C ASP A 66 2.43 5.99 3.77
N ARG A 67 2.78 7.25 3.53
CA ARG A 67 1.91 8.40 3.86
C ARG A 67 0.66 8.42 2.99
N GLY A 68 0.77 8.07 1.72
CA GLY A 68 -0.38 7.94 0.82
C GLY A 68 -1.34 6.87 1.31
N PHE A 69 -0.81 5.70 1.69
CA PHE A 69 -1.57 4.60 2.24
C PHE A 69 -2.26 4.99 3.57
N PHE A 70 -1.52 5.63 4.50
CA PHE A 70 -2.08 6.10 5.76
C PHE A 70 -3.20 7.15 5.56
N LYS A 71 -3.04 8.07 4.61
CA LYS A 71 -4.10 9.04 4.27
C LYS A 71 -5.35 8.34 3.73
N ALA A 72 -5.19 7.30 2.92
CA ALA A 72 -6.31 6.49 2.45
C ALA A 72 -7.03 5.80 3.61
N MET A 73 -6.29 5.16 4.52
CA MET A 73 -6.85 4.57 5.73
C MET A 73 -7.63 5.60 6.57
N LEU A 74 -7.07 6.79 6.82
CA LEU A 74 -7.76 7.85 7.56
C LEU A 74 -9.00 8.38 6.85
N ARG A 75 -9.03 8.39 5.52
CA ARG A 75 -10.23 8.74 4.75
C ARG A 75 -11.33 7.70 4.97
N ASP A 76 -10.98 6.42 4.99
CA ASP A 76 -11.93 5.33 5.20
C ASP A 76 -12.47 5.35 6.64
N VAL A 77 -11.60 5.62 7.64
CA VAL A 77 -12.00 5.87 9.04
C VAL A 77 -13.08 6.96 9.12
N LYS A 78 -12.90 8.09 8.41
CA LYS A 78 -13.87 9.20 8.43
C LYS A 78 -15.24 8.87 7.86
N ARG A 79 -15.35 7.80 7.06
CA ARG A 79 -16.63 7.33 6.49
C ARG A 79 -17.41 6.44 7.47
N LEU A 80 -16.78 5.98 8.55
CA LEU A 80 -17.43 5.19 9.59
C LEU A 80 -18.31 6.05 10.48
N HIS A 81 -19.27 5.38 11.14
CA HIS A 81 -20.03 5.95 12.24
C HIS A 81 -19.08 6.45 13.33
N TRP A 82 -19.40 7.61 13.93
CA TRP A 82 -18.49 8.33 14.83
C TRP A 82 -17.96 7.48 15.99
N SER A 83 -18.76 6.55 16.51
CA SER A 83 -18.36 5.63 17.60
C SER A 83 -17.26 4.64 17.21
N LEU A 84 -17.11 4.35 15.92
CA LEU A 84 -16.08 3.44 15.39
C LEU A 84 -14.84 4.20 14.91
N GLN A 85 -14.88 5.52 14.80
CA GLN A 85 -13.77 6.30 14.25
C GLN A 85 -12.50 6.21 15.10
N LEU A 86 -12.64 6.26 16.44
CA LEU A 86 -11.49 6.17 17.33
C LEU A 86 -10.78 4.80 17.26
N PRO A 87 -11.47 3.65 17.46
CA PRO A 87 -10.80 2.36 17.35
C PRO A 87 -10.22 2.14 15.94
N ALA A 88 -10.93 2.54 14.88
CA ALA A 88 -10.44 2.44 13.51
C ALA A 88 -9.22 3.34 13.23
N ALA A 89 -9.14 4.52 13.87
CA ALA A 89 -7.97 5.40 13.77
C ALA A 89 -6.75 4.78 14.47
N ILE A 90 -6.94 4.14 15.63
CA ILE A 90 -5.86 3.44 16.34
C ILE A 90 -5.31 2.31 15.47
N GLU A 91 -6.20 1.54 14.83
CA GLU A 91 -5.84 0.49 13.90
C GLU A 91 -5.07 1.02 12.67
N ALA A 92 -5.51 2.13 12.07
CA ALA A 92 -4.81 2.80 10.96
C ALA A 92 -3.39 3.25 11.36
N VAL A 93 -3.23 3.77 12.59
CA VAL A 93 -1.90 4.14 13.13
C VAL A 93 -1.04 2.90 13.36
N GLY A 94 -1.62 1.82 13.88
CA GLY A 94 -0.94 0.53 14.03
C GLY A 94 -0.39 0.01 12.71
N PHE A 95 -1.23 -0.01 11.66
CA PHE A 95 -0.79 -0.41 10.32
C PHE A 95 0.26 0.51 9.72
N TYR A 96 0.11 1.82 9.91
CA TYR A 96 1.15 2.75 9.50
C TYR A 96 2.49 2.43 10.15
N GLY A 97 2.51 2.12 11.46
CA GLY A 97 3.70 1.67 12.17
C GLY A 97 4.30 0.40 11.56
N LEU A 98 3.47 -0.60 11.26
CA LEU A 98 3.90 -1.87 10.67
C LEU A 98 4.51 -1.67 9.27
N VAL A 99 3.86 -0.95 8.36
CA VAL A 99 4.39 -0.71 7.00
C VAL A 99 5.67 0.13 7.03
N ARG A 100 5.81 1.06 7.99
CA ARG A 100 7.04 1.85 8.17
C ARG A 100 8.21 1.00 8.63
N PHE A 101 7.96 0.06 9.54
CA PHE A 101 8.97 -0.84 10.09
C PHE A 101 9.36 -1.92 9.09
N PHE A 102 8.39 -2.74 8.66
CA PHE A 102 8.63 -3.86 7.75
C PHE A 102 8.93 -3.43 6.32
N GLY A 103 8.41 -2.28 5.88
CA GLY A 103 8.63 -1.80 4.53
C GLY A 103 10.08 -1.47 4.20
N ARG A 104 10.96 -1.32 5.21
CA ARG A 104 12.41 -1.24 4.97
C ARG A 104 13.00 -2.49 4.33
N PHE A 105 12.38 -3.64 4.55
CA PHE A 105 12.84 -4.94 4.04
C PHE A 105 12.16 -5.34 2.74
N HIS A 106 11.00 -4.76 2.42
CA HIS A 106 10.18 -5.12 1.26
C HIS A 106 10.15 -4.05 0.15
N PHE A 107 10.65 -2.84 0.42
CA PHE A 107 10.72 -1.79 -0.58
C PHE A 107 11.87 -2.04 -1.56
N GLU A 108 11.60 -1.87 -2.84
CA GLU A 108 12.60 -2.00 -3.90
C GLU A 108 13.47 -0.75 -3.97
N ASP A 109 14.57 -0.74 -3.22
CA ASP A 109 15.50 0.39 -3.21
C ASP A 109 16.35 0.45 -4.48
N GLY A 110 16.59 1.65 -4.99
CA GLY A 110 17.43 1.90 -6.16
C GLY A 110 16.74 2.65 -7.29
N GLN A 111 17.01 2.24 -8.54
CA GLN A 111 16.41 2.88 -9.72
C GLN A 111 14.94 2.50 -9.85
N TYR A 112 14.13 3.42 -10.40
CA TYR A 112 12.74 3.11 -10.72
C TYR A 112 12.65 1.98 -11.73
N LYS A 113 11.79 1.00 -11.45
CA LYS A 113 11.48 -0.08 -12.38
C LYS A 113 10.51 0.41 -13.46
N SER A 114 10.65 -0.11 -14.68
CA SER A 114 9.68 0.07 -15.77
C SER A 114 8.41 -0.76 -15.52
N LEU A 115 7.36 -0.46 -16.28
CA LEU A 115 6.09 -1.17 -16.18
C LEU A 115 6.27 -2.68 -16.44
N ASP A 116 7.02 -3.04 -17.47
CA ASP A 116 7.32 -4.45 -17.80
C ASP A 116 8.15 -5.16 -16.72
N GLN A 117 8.86 -4.42 -15.85
CA GLN A 117 9.64 -5.02 -14.78
C GLN A 117 8.80 -5.33 -13.55
N ILE A 118 7.69 -4.62 -13.34
CA ILE A 118 6.82 -4.79 -12.17
C ILE A 118 5.57 -5.64 -12.46
N LEU A 119 5.26 -5.91 -13.73
CA LEU A 119 4.11 -6.74 -14.14
C LEU A 119 4.47 -8.22 -14.40
N LYS A 120 5.71 -8.62 -14.11
CA LYS A 120 6.16 -10.02 -14.25
C LYS A 120 5.65 -10.88 -13.12
#